data_AF-A0A963ZCT0-F1
#
_entry.id   AF-A0A963ZCT0-F1
#
_cell.length_a   1.000
_cell.length_b   1.000
_cell.length_c   1.000
_cell.angle_alpha   90.00
_cell.angle_beta   90.00
_cell.angle_gamma   90.00
#
_symmetry.space_group_name_H-M   'P 1'
#
loop_
_entity.id
_entity.type
_entity.pdbx_description
1 polymer ?
#
loop_
_entity_poly.entity_id
_entity_poly.type
_entity_poly.pdbx_seq_one_letter_code
_entity_poly.pdbx_strand_id
1 'polypeptide(L)'
;MKYFFYIIIATTLSLTSCDENESEVVKDVPKDVEIIDQETFIKIFAESQIIESHISVLRIYQPYYKDSVDYYYKGLFEKYSITTEDYYYSLKEYSKDPVEMDQILTASIQLLKDMEKELGDVQVPNQSLNSLSRQQIGDIVFETPISDLLIEGEPIIAGYLQDSLFAYLDSLPEIVTSKGYSMESVRFSFVLHTSNKMMYNQLQTFLKGKKDNSTSNL
;
A
#
# COMPACT_ATOMS: atom_id res chain seq x y z
N MET A 1 -38.47 -0.57 58.70
CA MET A 1 -38.35 -1.85 57.96
C MET A 1 -38.00 -1.71 56.47
N LYS A 2 -38.41 -0.65 55.75
CA LYS A 2 -38.02 -0.47 54.33
C LYS A 2 -36.51 -0.23 54.12
N TYR A 3 -35.87 0.57 54.97
CA TYR A 3 -34.43 0.85 54.87
C TYR A 3 -33.52 -0.34 55.21
N PHE A 4 -34.00 -1.26 56.05
CA PHE A 4 -33.25 -2.47 56.41
C PHE A 4 -33.15 -3.42 55.20
N PHE A 5 -34.19 -3.45 54.37
CA PHE A 5 -34.21 -4.23 53.13
C PHE A 5 -33.24 -3.67 52.08
N TYR A 6 -33.12 -2.34 51.96
CA TYR A 6 -32.17 -1.70 51.05
C TYR A 6 -30.70 -1.91 51.46
N ILE A 7 -30.41 -1.94 52.77
CA ILE A 7 -29.05 -2.21 53.26
C ILE A 7 -28.63 -3.64 52.96
N ILE A 8 -29.54 -4.61 53.09
CA ILE A 8 -29.27 -6.03 52.78
C ILE A 8 -29.01 -6.22 51.27
N ILE A 9 -29.78 -5.56 50.40
CA ILE A 9 -29.59 -5.65 48.95
C ILE A 9 -28.24 -5.04 48.54
N ALA A 10 -27.87 -3.90 49.13
CA ALA A 10 -26.60 -3.23 48.83
C ALA A 10 -25.37 -4.05 49.30
N THR A 11 -25.46 -4.73 50.45
CA THR A 11 -24.37 -5.60 50.92
C THR A 11 -24.28 -6.92 50.17
N THR A 12 -25.40 -7.51 49.70
CA THR A 12 -25.34 -8.72 48.85
C THR A 12 -24.81 -8.44 47.44
N LEU A 13 -25.03 -7.25 46.88
CA LEU A 13 -24.44 -6.84 45.60
C LEU A 13 -22.92 -6.61 45.70
N SER A 14 -22.41 -6.28 46.88
CA SER A 14 -20.98 -6.04 47.12
C SER A 14 -20.16 -7.33 47.28
N LEU A 15 -20.80 -8.48 47.51
CA LEU A 15 -20.15 -9.78 47.76
C LEU A 15 -20.13 -10.70 46.53
N THR A 16 -20.60 -10.25 45.37
CA THR A 16 -20.53 -11.01 44.09
C THR A 16 -19.37 -10.56 43.20
N SER A 17 -18.50 -9.68 43.68
CA SER A 17 -17.23 -9.34 43.03
C SER A 17 -16.08 -10.11 43.67
N CYS A 18 -16.02 -11.40 43.41
CA CYS A 18 -14.82 -12.24 43.38
C CYS A 18 -15.29 -13.67 43.14
N ASP A 19 -15.38 -14.06 41.87
CA ASP A 19 -15.30 -15.47 41.52
C ASP A 19 -13.84 -15.73 41.17
N GLU A 20 -13.06 -16.07 42.20
CA GLU A 20 -11.78 -16.76 42.04
C GLU A 20 -12.10 -18.17 41.53
N ASN A 21 -12.26 -18.30 40.22
CA ASN A 21 -11.98 -19.56 39.55
C ASN A 21 -10.64 -19.40 38.84
N GLU A 22 -9.58 -19.83 39.52
CA GLU A 22 -8.40 -20.37 38.85
C GLU A 22 -8.89 -21.47 37.90
N SER A 23 -9.02 -21.12 36.63
CA SER A 23 -9.04 -22.07 35.54
C SER A 23 -8.26 -21.43 34.42
N GLU A 24 -7.08 -21.98 34.20
CA GLU A 24 -6.19 -21.82 33.06
C GLU A 24 -6.79 -20.95 31.94
N VAL A 25 -6.39 -19.68 31.86
CA VAL A 25 -6.45 -18.97 30.57
C VAL A 25 -5.32 -19.56 29.74
N VAL A 26 -5.62 -20.73 29.16
CA VAL A 26 -4.87 -21.31 28.06
C VAL A 26 -4.70 -20.21 27.03
N LYS A 27 -3.42 -19.91 26.75
CA LYS A 27 -2.97 -18.96 25.73
C LYS A 27 -3.80 -19.15 24.46
N ASP A 28 -4.54 -18.12 24.08
CA ASP A 28 -5.34 -18.05 22.85
C ASP A 28 -4.47 -17.87 21.59
N VAL A 29 -3.18 -18.23 21.69
CA VAL A 29 -2.21 -18.22 20.59
C VAL A 29 -2.17 -19.67 20.07
N PRO A 30 -2.58 -19.92 18.82
CA PRO A 30 -2.44 -21.25 18.22
C PRO A 30 -1.00 -21.75 18.36
N LYS A 31 -0.82 -23.06 18.57
CA LYS A 31 0.50 -23.65 18.87
C LYS A 31 1.57 -23.40 17.80
N ASP A 32 1.15 -23.06 16.60
CA ASP A 32 2.02 -22.86 15.44
C ASP A 32 2.29 -21.36 15.16
N VAL A 33 1.83 -20.47 16.04
CA VAL A 33 2.02 -19.02 15.93
C VAL A 33 3.16 -18.58 16.84
N GLU A 34 4.16 -17.93 16.25
CA GLU A 34 5.30 -17.39 16.95
C GLU A 34 5.09 -15.89 17.22
N ILE A 35 5.23 -15.48 18.49
CA ILE A 35 5.23 -14.05 18.81
C ILE A 35 6.56 -13.47 18.34
N ILE A 36 6.48 -12.59 17.36
CA ILE A 36 7.61 -11.91 16.74
C ILE A 36 8.32 -11.09 17.81
N ASP A 37 9.64 -11.19 17.88
CA ASP A 37 10.41 -10.38 18.82
C ASP A 37 10.20 -8.88 18.58
N GLN A 38 10.30 -8.09 19.65
CA GLN A 38 9.90 -6.69 19.63
C GLN A 38 10.70 -5.86 18.61
N GLU A 39 12.00 -6.15 18.41
CA GLU A 39 12.85 -5.40 17.47
C GLU A 39 12.42 -5.68 16.02
N THR A 40 12.19 -6.95 15.69
CA THR A 40 11.69 -7.36 14.38
C THR A 40 10.27 -6.83 14.15
N PHE A 41 9.42 -6.88 15.17
CA PHE A 41 8.06 -6.34 15.11
C PHE A 41 8.05 -4.83 14.85
N ILE A 42 8.94 -4.05 15.47
CA ILE A 42 9.09 -2.61 15.19
C ILE A 42 9.40 -2.36 13.71
N LYS A 43 10.30 -3.15 13.11
CA LYS A 43 10.66 -2.99 11.68
C LYS A 43 9.48 -3.32 10.77
N ILE A 44 8.80 -4.44 11.03
CA ILE A 44 7.61 -4.85 10.26
C ILE A 44 6.48 -3.82 10.42
N PHE A 45 6.27 -3.32 11.65
CA PHE A 45 5.24 -2.33 11.94
C PHE A 45 5.52 -1.00 11.25
N ALA A 46 6.77 -0.55 11.22
CA ALA A 46 7.16 0.65 10.47
C ALA A 46 6.91 0.47 8.95
N GLU A 47 7.34 -0.64 8.36
CA GLU A 47 7.12 -0.90 6.93
C GLU A 47 5.63 -1.07 6.57
N SER A 48 4.82 -1.67 7.46
CA SER A 48 3.37 -1.73 7.26
C SER A 48 2.73 -0.34 7.25
N GLN A 49 3.21 0.61 8.06
CA GLN A 49 2.73 2.00 7.99
C GLN A 49 3.04 2.68 6.65
N ILE A 50 4.15 2.35 5.98
CA ILE A 50 4.45 2.86 4.63
C ILE A 50 3.44 2.31 3.63
N ILE A 51 3.17 1.00 3.69
CA ILE A 51 2.18 0.33 2.83
C ILE A 51 0.78 0.94 3.05
N GLU A 52 0.34 1.05 4.30
CA GLU A 52 -0.95 1.67 4.66
C GLU A 52 -1.04 3.12 4.23
N SER A 53 0.05 3.89 4.36
CA SER A 53 0.11 5.27 3.89
C SER A 53 -0.08 5.34 2.38
N HIS A 54 0.60 4.48 1.62
CA HIS A 54 0.46 4.39 0.17
C HIS A 54 -0.99 4.03 -0.22
N ILE A 55 -1.59 3.02 0.42
CA ILE A 55 -2.99 2.63 0.21
C ILE A 55 -3.95 3.77 0.55
N SER A 56 -3.69 4.49 1.64
CA SER A 56 -4.55 5.58 2.12
C SER A 56 -4.62 6.75 1.12
N VAL A 57 -3.54 7.02 0.40
CA VAL A 57 -3.48 8.03 -0.68
C VAL A 57 -4.26 7.56 -1.91
N LEU A 58 -4.28 6.26 -2.17
CA LEU A 58 -4.91 5.65 -3.35
C LEU A 58 -6.42 5.36 -3.20
N ARG A 59 -7.01 5.70 -2.04
CA ARG A 59 -8.39 5.38 -1.56
C ARG A 59 -9.59 5.71 -2.47
N ILE A 60 -9.41 6.16 -3.71
CA ILE A 60 -10.53 6.52 -4.58
C ILE A 60 -11.22 5.28 -5.20
N TYR A 61 -10.56 4.11 -5.36
CA TYR A 61 -11.23 2.89 -5.90
C TYR A 61 -10.71 1.57 -5.30
N GLN A 62 -11.24 1.18 -4.13
CA GLN A 62 -10.87 -0.02 -3.37
C GLN A 62 -10.92 -1.40 -4.08
N PRO A 63 -11.77 -1.69 -5.10
CA PRO A 63 -11.87 -3.04 -5.65
C PRO A 63 -10.60 -3.53 -6.38
N TYR A 64 -9.82 -2.63 -6.97
CA TYR A 64 -8.62 -2.98 -7.75
C TYR A 64 -7.35 -3.11 -6.91
N TYR A 65 -7.34 -2.51 -5.71
CA TYR A 65 -6.17 -2.51 -4.84
C TYR A 65 -6.04 -3.73 -3.96
N LYS A 66 -7.11 -4.52 -3.83
CA LYS A 66 -7.09 -5.70 -2.96
C LYS A 66 -5.92 -6.63 -3.33
N ASP A 67 -5.70 -6.85 -4.63
CA ASP A 67 -4.59 -7.67 -5.13
C ASP A 67 -3.22 -7.03 -4.86
N SER A 68 -3.12 -5.69 -4.92
CA SER A 68 -1.87 -4.97 -4.62
C SER A 68 -1.53 -5.00 -3.13
N VAL A 69 -2.52 -4.81 -2.25
CA VAL A 69 -2.34 -4.86 -0.79
C VAL A 69 -1.86 -6.25 -0.35
N ASP A 70 -2.54 -7.30 -0.85
CA ASP A 70 -2.17 -8.68 -0.55
C ASP A 70 -0.74 -8.99 -1.04
N TYR A 71 -0.34 -8.45 -2.20
CA TYR A 71 1.03 -8.59 -2.71
C TYR A 71 2.08 -7.87 -1.84
N TYR A 72 1.81 -6.63 -1.41
CA TYR A 72 2.74 -5.87 -0.56
C TYR A 72 2.94 -6.52 0.81
N TYR A 73 1.85 -6.92 1.47
CA TYR A 73 1.94 -7.61 2.75
C TYR A 73 2.59 -8.99 2.62
N LYS A 74 2.29 -9.73 1.54
CA LYS A 74 2.98 -10.99 1.25
C LYS A 74 4.49 -10.79 1.12
N GLY A 75 4.93 -9.79 0.34
CA GLY A 75 6.36 -9.49 0.18
C GLY A 75 7.02 -9.08 1.51
N LEU A 76 6.32 -8.29 2.33
CA LEU A 76 6.78 -7.91 3.66
C LEU A 76 6.95 -9.14 4.57
N PHE A 77 5.96 -10.02 4.61
CA PHE A 77 5.98 -11.21 5.45
C PHE A 77 7.02 -12.23 4.99
N GLU A 78 7.20 -12.41 3.69
CA GLU A 78 8.29 -13.22 3.11
C GLU A 78 9.67 -12.66 3.49
N LYS A 79 9.86 -11.33 3.43
CA LYS A 79 11.12 -10.66 3.81
C LYS A 79 11.52 -10.97 5.26
N TYR A 80 10.55 -11.03 6.16
CA TYR A 80 10.78 -11.30 7.58
C TYR A 80 10.56 -12.77 7.98
N SER A 81 10.23 -13.65 7.04
CA SER A 81 9.92 -15.07 7.28
C SER A 81 8.82 -15.29 8.34
N ILE A 82 7.77 -14.46 8.29
CA ILE A 82 6.62 -14.54 9.19
C ILE A 82 5.34 -14.86 8.43
N THR A 83 4.30 -15.25 9.15
CA THR A 83 2.94 -15.39 8.61
C THR A 83 2.06 -14.20 8.98
N THR A 84 0.90 -14.12 8.33
CA THR A 84 -0.14 -13.13 8.68
C THR A 84 -0.62 -13.32 10.12
N GLU A 85 -0.73 -14.57 10.56
CA GLU A 85 -1.13 -14.95 11.90
C GLU A 85 -0.08 -14.49 12.93
N ASP A 86 1.21 -14.70 12.68
CA ASP A 86 2.30 -14.23 13.55
C ASP A 86 2.22 -12.72 13.76
N TYR A 87 2.00 -11.96 12.69
CA TYR A 87 1.84 -10.50 12.79
C TYR A 87 0.59 -10.11 13.60
N TYR A 88 -0.55 -10.72 13.31
CA TYR A 88 -1.82 -10.44 14.00
C TYR A 88 -1.72 -10.71 15.51
N TYR A 89 -1.18 -11.86 15.89
CA TYR A 89 -1.07 -12.24 17.29
C TYR A 89 0.01 -11.47 18.02
N SER A 90 1.12 -11.12 17.35
CA SER A 90 2.14 -10.23 17.92
C SER A 90 1.58 -8.84 18.18
N LEU A 91 0.83 -8.26 17.23
CA LEU A 91 0.14 -6.99 17.45
C LEU A 91 -0.83 -7.07 18.62
N LYS A 92 -1.62 -8.15 18.71
CA LYS A 92 -2.56 -8.37 19.82
C LYS A 92 -1.83 -8.51 21.16
N GLU A 93 -0.67 -9.16 21.19
CA GLU A 93 0.17 -9.33 22.38
C GLU A 93 0.70 -7.97 22.87
N TYR A 94 1.41 -7.24 22.00
CA TYR A 94 2.00 -5.95 22.33
C TYR A 94 0.95 -4.88 22.66
N SER A 95 -0.25 -4.99 22.10
CA SER A 95 -1.36 -4.06 22.41
C SER A 95 -1.98 -4.26 23.79
N LYS A 96 -1.59 -5.30 24.55
CA LYS A 96 -2.10 -5.52 25.92
C LYS A 96 -1.53 -4.52 26.92
N ASP A 97 -0.30 -4.07 26.71
CA ASP A 97 0.34 -3.03 27.51
C ASP A 97 0.47 -1.74 26.68
N PRO A 98 -0.29 -0.68 27.02
CA PRO A 98 -0.18 0.61 26.33
C PRO A 98 1.23 1.22 26.35
N VAL A 99 2.02 0.98 27.40
CA VAL A 99 3.38 1.52 27.50
C VAL A 99 4.30 0.83 26.51
N GLU A 100 4.21 -0.49 26.39
CA GLU A 100 4.98 -1.27 25.44
C GLU A 100 4.61 -0.92 23.99
N MET A 101 3.32 -0.76 23.70
CA MET A 101 2.86 -0.34 22.38
C MET A 101 3.30 1.09 22.03
N ASP A 102 3.32 2.02 23.00
CA ASP A 102 3.83 3.39 22.78
C ASP A 102 5.34 3.40 22.49
N GLN A 103 6.11 2.52 23.13
CA GLN A 103 7.53 2.33 22.83
C GLN A 103 7.72 1.81 21.41
N ILE A 104 6.94 0.81 20.99
CA ILE A 104 6.97 0.28 19.62
C ILE A 104 6.62 1.38 18.62
N LEU A 105 5.57 2.15 18.88
CA LEU A 105 5.15 3.25 18.01
C LEU A 105 6.25 4.32 17.89
N THR A 106 6.81 4.75 19.02
CA THR A 106 7.89 5.75 19.06
C THR A 106 9.12 5.27 18.31
N ALA A 107 9.53 4.02 18.52
CA ALA A 107 10.66 3.41 17.82
C ALA A 107 10.39 3.29 16.31
N SER A 108 9.18 2.90 15.92
CA SER A 108 8.77 2.81 14.51
C SER A 108 8.81 4.18 13.84
N ILE A 109 8.30 5.23 14.50
CA ILE A 109 8.38 6.61 14.00
C ILE A 109 9.83 7.05 13.82
N GLN A 110 10.70 6.71 14.76
CA GLN A 110 12.11 7.07 14.68
C GLN A 110 12.79 6.34 13.50
N LEU A 111 12.52 5.06 13.33
CA LEU A 111 13.02 4.27 12.19
C LEU A 111 12.58 4.87 10.85
N LEU A 112 11.30 5.26 10.73
CA LEU A 112 10.78 5.93 9.53
C LEU A 112 11.49 7.26 9.26
N LYS A 113 11.76 8.06 10.29
CA LYS A 113 12.52 9.32 10.15
C LYS A 113 13.96 9.09 9.73
N ASP A 114 14.58 8.01 10.17
CA ASP A 114 15.95 7.69 9.79
C ASP A 114 16.01 7.17 8.35
N MET A 115 15.03 6.36 7.93
CA MET A 115 14.84 6.01 6.52
C MET A 115 14.63 7.25 5.64
N GLU A 116 13.83 8.22 6.08
CA GLU A 116 13.63 9.50 5.37
C GLU A 116 14.95 10.25 5.17
N LYS A 117 15.83 10.29 6.17
CA LYS A 117 17.15 10.93 6.05
C LYS A 117 18.07 10.20 5.07
N GLU A 118 18.02 8.86 5.05
CA GLU A 118 18.84 8.04 4.14
C GLU A 118 18.41 8.17 2.67
N LEU A 119 17.13 8.39 2.42
CA LEU A 119 16.60 8.64 1.08
C LEU A 119 17.11 9.97 0.49
N GLY A 120 17.61 10.87 1.34
CA GLY A 120 18.11 12.19 0.95
C GLY A 120 17.01 13.09 0.37
N ASP A 121 17.35 14.35 0.09
CA ASP A 121 16.50 15.14 -0.78
C ASP A 121 16.43 14.44 -2.14
N VAL A 122 15.23 14.25 -2.67
CA VAL A 122 15.04 13.82 -4.07
C VAL A 122 15.74 14.87 -4.93
N GLN A 123 16.97 14.56 -5.37
CA GLN A 123 17.61 15.33 -6.41
C GLN A 123 16.73 15.15 -7.64
N VAL A 124 15.92 16.17 -7.93
CA VAL A 124 15.26 16.27 -9.24
C VAL A 124 16.38 16.06 -10.26
N PRO A 125 16.35 14.99 -11.06
CA PRO A 125 17.47 14.67 -11.93
C PRO A 125 17.86 15.90 -12.73
N ASN A 126 19.12 16.33 -12.62
CA ASN A 126 19.69 17.39 -13.44
C ASN A 126 19.89 16.94 -14.90
N GLN A 127 19.58 15.68 -15.20
CA GLN A 127 19.31 15.25 -16.56
C GLN A 127 18.05 15.98 -17.00
N SER A 128 18.13 16.76 -18.09
CA SER A 128 16.94 17.36 -18.69
C SER A 128 15.90 16.25 -18.87
N LEU A 129 14.89 16.21 -17.99
CA LEU A 129 13.68 15.42 -18.19
C LEU A 129 13.05 16.03 -19.44
N ASN A 130 13.49 15.53 -20.59
CA ASN A 130 12.95 15.96 -21.87
C ASN A 130 11.52 15.49 -21.84
N SER A 131 10.60 16.45 -21.68
CA SER A 131 9.19 16.15 -21.66
C SER A 131 8.84 15.57 -23.03
N LEU A 132 8.34 14.34 -23.01
CA LEU A 132 7.85 13.67 -24.18
C LEU A 132 6.48 14.26 -24.50
N SER A 133 6.24 14.53 -25.77
CA SER A 133 4.94 14.93 -26.26
C SER A 133 3.93 13.80 -26.03
N ARG A 134 2.64 14.16 -26.05
CA ARG A 134 1.56 13.18 -25.96
C ARG A 134 1.66 12.10 -27.05
N GLN A 135 2.10 12.47 -28.25
CA GLN A 135 2.27 11.51 -29.35
C GLN A 135 3.36 10.50 -29.01
N GLN A 136 4.50 10.97 -28.51
CA GLN A 136 5.61 10.11 -28.10
C GLN A 136 5.22 9.16 -26.97
N ILE A 137 4.50 9.66 -25.95
CA ILE A 137 3.98 8.80 -24.87
C ILE A 137 2.91 7.84 -25.39
N GLY A 138 1.98 8.32 -26.21
CA GLY A 138 0.96 7.49 -26.81
C GLY A 138 1.56 6.38 -27.67
N ASP A 139 2.64 6.65 -28.39
CA ASP A 139 3.33 5.66 -29.21
C ASP A 139 3.94 4.54 -28.38
N ILE A 140 4.59 4.89 -27.26
CA ILE A 140 5.15 3.93 -26.30
C ILE A 140 4.05 3.11 -25.65
N VAL A 141 3.03 3.77 -25.10
CA VAL A 141 1.91 3.11 -24.41
C VAL A 141 1.19 2.15 -25.35
N PHE A 142 1.01 2.52 -26.62
CA PHE A 142 0.35 1.70 -27.64
C PHE A 142 1.10 0.38 -27.94
N GLU A 143 2.39 0.29 -27.63
CA GLU A 143 3.17 -0.96 -27.76
C GLU A 143 3.03 -1.88 -26.53
N THR A 144 2.19 -1.51 -25.57
CA THR A 144 1.97 -2.28 -24.34
C THR A 144 0.52 -2.78 -24.25
N PRO A 145 0.25 -3.88 -23.53
CA PRO A 145 -1.11 -4.33 -23.24
C PRO A 145 -1.96 -3.29 -22.48
N ILE A 146 -1.30 -2.30 -21.86
CA ILE A 146 -1.94 -1.26 -21.07
C ILE A 146 -2.74 -0.28 -21.94
N SER A 147 -2.43 -0.16 -23.24
CA SER A 147 -3.13 0.78 -24.12
C SER A 147 -4.62 0.51 -24.23
N ASP A 148 -5.03 -0.75 -24.29
CA ASP A 148 -6.45 -1.11 -24.39
C ASP A 148 -7.22 -0.70 -23.15
N LEU A 149 -6.62 -0.89 -21.97
CA LEU A 149 -7.20 -0.49 -20.70
C LEU A 149 -7.32 1.04 -20.57
N LEU A 150 -6.36 1.79 -21.11
CA LEU A 150 -6.43 3.25 -21.16
C LEU A 150 -7.45 3.77 -22.19
N ILE A 151 -7.65 3.04 -23.29
CA ILE A 151 -8.65 3.35 -24.31
C ILE A 151 -10.07 3.21 -23.75
N GLU A 152 -10.32 2.13 -23.01
CA GLU A 152 -11.65 1.78 -22.49
C GLU A 152 -11.93 2.41 -21.12
N GLY A 153 -10.88 2.90 -20.46
CA GLY A 153 -10.94 3.37 -19.08
C GLY A 153 -11.37 4.81 -18.85
N GLU A 154 -11.57 5.15 -17.57
CA GLU A 154 -11.75 6.51 -17.06
C GLU A 154 -10.41 7.09 -16.57
N PRO A 155 -10.25 8.43 -16.42
CA PRO A 155 -8.98 9.06 -16.06
C PRO A 155 -8.27 8.49 -14.83
N ILE A 156 -9.06 8.08 -13.84
CA ILE A 156 -8.57 7.47 -12.61
C ILE A 156 -7.72 6.22 -12.87
N ILE A 157 -8.01 5.48 -13.95
CA ILE A 157 -7.35 4.22 -14.30
C ILE A 157 -5.88 4.45 -14.69
N ALA A 158 -5.50 5.63 -15.21
CA ALA A 158 -4.09 5.88 -15.54
C ALA A 158 -3.17 5.86 -14.31
N GLY A 159 -3.63 6.39 -13.17
CA GLY A 159 -2.86 6.30 -11.92
C GLY A 159 -2.69 4.84 -11.46
N TYR A 160 -3.64 3.97 -11.79
CA TYR A 160 -3.67 2.57 -11.37
C TYR A 160 -2.81 1.69 -12.27
N LEU A 161 -2.77 2.03 -13.56
CA LEU A 161 -1.98 1.30 -14.55
C LEU A 161 -0.54 1.78 -14.60
N GLN A 162 -0.18 2.85 -13.91
CA GLN A 162 1.15 3.44 -13.93
C GLN A 162 2.24 2.42 -13.55
N ASP A 163 2.07 1.74 -12.42
CA ASP A 163 3.09 0.78 -11.94
C ASP A 163 3.15 -0.46 -12.84
N SER A 164 1.99 -0.92 -13.33
CA SER A 164 1.92 -2.03 -14.29
C SER A 164 2.60 -1.67 -15.62
N LEU A 165 2.38 -0.45 -16.11
CA LEU A 165 3.03 0.08 -17.31
C LEU A 165 4.55 0.14 -17.10
N PHE A 166 5.01 0.69 -15.98
CA PHE A 166 6.44 0.85 -15.74
C PHE A 166 7.13 -0.48 -15.49
N ALA A 167 6.52 -1.41 -14.74
CA ALA A 167 7.04 -2.77 -14.60
C ALA A 167 7.13 -3.48 -15.96
N TYR A 168 6.13 -3.31 -16.83
CA TYR A 168 6.18 -3.87 -18.19
C TYR A 168 7.32 -3.27 -19.01
N LEU A 169 7.45 -1.93 -19.00
CA LEU A 169 8.51 -1.23 -19.74
C LEU A 169 9.91 -1.53 -19.18
N ASP A 170 10.07 -1.74 -17.87
CA ASP A 170 11.33 -2.17 -17.26
C ASP A 170 11.70 -3.60 -17.69
N SER A 171 10.71 -4.48 -17.90
CA SER A 171 10.93 -5.83 -18.41
C SER A 171 11.28 -5.88 -19.91
N LEU A 172 10.91 -4.83 -20.65
CA LEU A 172 11.11 -4.69 -22.10
C LEU A 172 11.63 -3.28 -22.46
N PRO A 173 12.85 -2.92 -22.02
CA PRO A 173 13.37 -1.56 -22.18
C PRO A 173 13.52 -1.11 -23.64
N GLU A 174 13.67 -2.06 -24.56
CA GLU A 174 13.73 -1.86 -26.02
C GLU A 174 12.57 -1.04 -26.57
N ILE A 175 11.36 -1.13 -25.98
CA ILE A 175 10.19 -0.33 -26.38
C ILE A 175 10.48 1.18 -26.28
N VAL A 176 11.27 1.56 -25.27
CA VAL A 176 11.64 2.93 -24.95
C VAL A 176 12.96 3.31 -25.61
N THR A 177 14.00 2.49 -25.46
CA THR A 177 15.36 2.81 -25.91
C THR A 177 15.49 2.83 -27.43
N SER A 178 14.76 1.98 -28.16
CA SER A 178 14.74 1.97 -29.64
C SER A 178 14.25 3.29 -30.24
N LYS A 179 13.48 4.08 -29.48
CA LYS A 179 12.96 5.39 -29.88
C LYS A 179 13.83 6.56 -29.43
N GLY A 180 14.96 6.27 -28.77
CA GLY A 180 15.91 7.27 -28.28
C GLY A 180 15.44 8.02 -27.03
N TYR A 181 14.54 7.43 -26.25
CA TYR A 181 14.04 8.02 -25.00
C TYR A 181 14.66 7.34 -23.77
N SER A 182 14.71 8.06 -22.66
CA SER A 182 15.05 7.47 -21.35
C SER A 182 13.79 7.04 -20.61
N MET A 183 13.92 6.04 -19.74
CA MET A 183 12.81 5.56 -18.92
C MET A 183 12.29 6.66 -17.99
N GLU A 184 13.18 7.51 -17.47
CA GLU A 184 12.86 8.64 -16.62
C GLU A 184 11.99 9.68 -17.35
N SER A 185 12.32 9.98 -18.61
CA SER A 185 11.50 10.86 -19.46
C SER A 185 10.11 10.27 -19.72
N VAL A 186 10.01 8.95 -19.90
CA VAL A 186 8.72 8.25 -20.06
C VAL A 186 7.90 8.34 -18.79
N ARG A 187 8.49 8.01 -17.64
CA ARG A 187 7.80 8.05 -16.34
C ARG A 187 7.27 9.44 -16.03
N PHE A 188 8.13 10.45 -16.13
CA PHE A 188 7.76 11.84 -15.92
C PHE A 188 6.62 12.30 -16.84
N SER A 189 6.74 12.00 -18.14
CA SER A 189 5.79 12.49 -19.13
C SER A 189 4.47 11.72 -19.09
N PHE A 190 4.47 10.43 -18.75
CA PHE A 190 3.25 9.67 -18.52
C PHE A 190 2.42 10.27 -17.38
N VAL A 191 3.07 10.58 -16.25
CA VAL A 191 2.42 11.26 -15.11
C VAL A 191 1.88 12.62 -15.55
N LEU A 192 2.64 13.40 -16.31
CA LEU A 192 2.20 14.71 -16.82
C LEU A 192 0.93 14.59 -17.69
N HIS A 193 0.93 13.67 -18.67
CA HIS A 193 -0.18 13.47 -19.61
C HIS A 193 -1.38 12.73 -19.00
N THR A 194 -1.28 12.27 -17.76
CA THR A 194 -2.38 11.62 -17.03
C THR A 194 -2.78 12.36 -15.74
N SER A 195 -2.09 13.46 -15.42
CA SER A 195 -2.26 14.27 -14.20
C SER A 195 -3.66 14.83 -13.97
N ASN A 196 -4.46 14.99 -15.02
CA ASN A 196 -5.84 15.44 -14.93
C ASN A 196 -6.71 14.91 -16.08
N LYS A 197 -8.03 15.03 -15.92
CA LYS A 197 -9.03 14.55 -16.87
C LYS A 197 -8.83 15.08 -18.30
N MET A 198 -8.46 16.34 -18.48
CA MET A 198 -8.25 16.92 -19.81
C MET A 198 -7.04 16.26 -20.50
N MET A 199 -5.91 16.17 -19.81
CA MET A 199 -4.68 15.57 -20.35
C MET A 199 -4.88 14.08 -20.65
N TYR A 200 -5.50 13.36 -19.71
CA TYR A 200 -5.85 11.95 -19.88
C TYR A 200 -6.75 11.75 -21.11
N ASN A 201 -7.83 12.52 -21.25
CA ASN A 201 -8.75 12.39 -22.37
C ASN A 201 -8.05 12.64 -23.71
N GLN A 202 -7.08 13.56 -23.74
CA GLN A 202 -6.30 13.82 -24.94
C GLN A 202 -5.40 12.62 -25.28
N LEU A 203 -4.73 12.02 -24.30
CA LEU A 203 -3.95 10.79 -24.50
C LEU A 203 -4.85 9.63 -24.95
N GLN A 204 -5.98 9.42 -24.29
CA GLN A 204 -6.96 8.40 -24.66
C GLN A 204 -7.47 8.59 -26.09
N THR A 205 -7.77 9.83 -26.50
CA THR A 205 -8.23 10.14 -27.86
C THR A 205 -7.17 9.78 -28.89
N PHE A 206 -5.90 10.05 -28.60
CA PHE A 206 -4.79 9.65 -29.45
C PHE A 206 -4.69 8.13 -29.58
N LEU A 207 -4.74 7.40 -28.46
CA LEU A 207 -4.69 5.94 -28.45
C LEU A 207 -5.87 5.32 -29.22
N LYS A 208 -7.08 5.86 -29.05
CA LYS A 208 -8.28 5.47 -29.82
C LYS A 208 -8.06 5.65 -31.33
N GLY A 209 -7.65 6.85 -31.74
CA GLY A 209 -7.37 7.13 -33.15
C GLY A 209 -6.29 6.22 -33.74
N LYS A 210 -5.28 5.84 -32.95
CA LYS A 210 -4.24 4.90 -33.39
C LYS A 210 -4.78 3.47 -33.56
N LYS A 211 -5.63 3.00 -32.64
CA LYS A 211 -6.31 1.69 -32.72
C LYS A 211 -7.27 1.59 -33.91
N ASP A 212 -7.99 2.67 -34.19
CA ASP A 212 -8.93 2.71 -35.33
C ASP A 212 -8.17 2.68 -36.68
N ASN A 213 -7.01 3.35 -36.74
CA ASN A 213 -6.17 3.36 -37.94
C ASN A 213 -5.42 2.03 -38.17
N SER A 214 -5.09 1.28 -37.11
CA SER A 214 -4.44 -0.03 -37.25
C SER A 214 -5.43 -1.13 -37.68
N THR A 215 -6.69 -1.03 -37.25
CA THR A 215 -7.75 -1.99 -37.64
C THR A 215 -8.28 -1.74 -39.05
N SER A 216 -8.18 -0.52 -39.57
CA SER A 216 -8.61 -0.16 -40.93
C SER A 216 -7.66 -0.64 -42.05
N ASN A 217 -6.48 -1.16 -41.69
CA ASN A 217 -5.45 -1.63 -42.63
C ASN A 217 -5.32 -3.17 -42.67
N LEU A 218 -6.29 -3.89 -42.11
CA LEU A 218 -6.45 -5.35 -42.15
C LEU A 218 -7.69 -5.73 -42.99
#